data_AF-A0A356QEE7-F1
#
_entry.id   AF-A0A356QEE7-F1
#
_cell.length_a   1.000
_cell.length_b   1.000
_cell.length_c   1.000
_cell.angle_alpha   90.00
_cell.angle_beta   90.00
_cell.angle_gamma   90.00
#
_symmetry.space_group_name_H-M   'P 1'
#
loop_
_entity.id
_entity.type
_entity.pdbx_description
1 polymer ?
#
loop_
_entity_poly.entity_id
_entity_poly.type
_entity_poly.pdbx_seq_one_letter_code
_entity_poly.pdbx_strand_id
1 'polypeptide(L)'
;MRLNADFSHFACVTPEQYRWVASPSAGVERMMLDRIGDEVARATSLVRYAPNSQFSHHTHDGGEEILVLEGVFADEHGRYSAGSYLRNPIGTGHTPQIGE
;
A
#
# COMPACT_ATOMS: atom_id res chain seq x y z
N MET A 1 -5.84 -11.34 -11.08
CA MET A 1 -7.10 -11.08 -10.34
C MET A 1 -7.78 -9.84 -10.90
N ARG A 2 -9.12 -9.73 -10.77
CA ARG A 2 -9.90 -8.54 -11.13
C ARG A 2 -10.85 -8.19 -9.99
N LEU A 3 -10.71 -7.00 -9.41
CA LEU A 3 -11.56 -6.49 -8.32
C LEU A 3 -11.92 -5.03 -8.61
N ASN A 4 -13.22 -4.69 -8.61
CA ASN A 4 -13.71 -3.35 -8.97
C ASN A 4 -12.99 -2.78 -10.22
N ALA A 5 -12.77 -3.65 -11.20
CA ALA A 5 -11.86 -3.44 -12.33
C ALA A 5 -12.53 -2.85 -13.57
N ASP A 6 -13.81 -2.48 -13.47
CA ASP A 6 -14.53 -1.76 -14.51
C ASP A 6 -14.70 -0.30 -14.07
N PHE A 7 -13.80 0.55 -14.57
CA PHE A 7 -13.76 1.97 -14.21
C PHE A 7 -14.88 2.81 -14.84
N SER A 8 -15.73 2.20 -15.67
CA SER A 8 -16.95 2.85 -16.16
C SER A 8 -18.11 2.77 -15.16
N HIS A 9 -17.98 1.94 -14.12
CA HIS A 9 -18.99 1.74 -13.09
C HIS A 9 -18.53 2.30 -11.72
N PHE A 10 -19.50 2.79 -10.94
CA PHE A 10 -19.26 3.19 -9.56
C PHE A 10 -18.95 1.96 -8.69
N ALA A 11 -17.91 2.06 -7.87
CA ALA A 11 -17.57 1.08 -6.85
C ALA A 11 -17.49 1.75 -5.48
N CYS A 12 -18.03 1.09 -4.45
CA CYS A 12 -17.95 1.52 -3.07
C CYS A 12 -17.56 0.33 -2.19
N VAL A 13 -16.61 0.55 -1.28
CA VAL A 13 -16.22 -0.42 -0.26
C VAL A 13 -16.27 0.31 1.08
N THR A 14 -17.27 0.01 1.90
CA THR A 14 -17.42 0.57 3.25
C THR A 14 -16.59 -0.23 4.25
N PRO A 15 -16.26 0.34 5.43
CA PRO A 15 -15.49 -0.37 6.47
C PRO A 15 -16.09 -1.73 6.88
N GLU A 16 -17.41 -1.86 6.90
CA GLU A 16 -18.11 -3.10 7.23
C GLU A 16 -17.88 -4.21 6.19
N GLN A 17 -17.45 -3.84 4.99
CA GLN A 17 -17.15 -4.76 3.89
C GLN A 17 -15.67 -5.16 3.86
N TYR A 18 -14.84 -4.64 4.77
CA TYR A 18 -13.41 -4.90 4.74
C TYR A 18 -13.08 -6.38 4.99
N ARG A 19 -12.36 -6.96 4.04
CA ARG A 19 -11.75 -8.29 4.08
C ARG A 19 -10.24 -8.15 4.03
N TRP A 20 -9.64 -8.05 5.21
CA TRP A 20 -8.18 -8.07 5.36
C TRP A 20 -7.63 -9.45 4.97
N VAL A 21 -6.59 -9.46 4.14
CA VAL A 21 -5.87 -10.66 3.75
C VAL A 21 -4.37 -10.46 3.95
N ALA A 22 -3.67 -11.51 4.34
CA ALA A 22 -2.21 -11.49 4.39
C ALA A 22 -1.64 -11.23 2.98
N SER A 23 -0.61 -10.39 2.92
CA SER A 23 0.19 -10.22 1.71
C SER A 23 1.35 -11.23 1.69
N PRO A 24 2.06 -11.39 0.56
CA PRO A 24 3.30 -12.16 0.53
C PRO A 24 4.40 -11.62 1.46
N SER A 25 4.37 -10.32 1.78
CA SER A 25 5.29 -9.71 2.74
C SER A 25 4.82 -9.99 4.17
N ALA A 26 5.68 -10.67 4.94
CA ALA A 26 5.40 -11.01 6.33
C ALA A 26 5.10 -9.75 7.16
N GLY A 27 4.09 -9.84 8.03
CA GLY A 27 3.66 -8.71 8.86
C GLY A 27 2.88 -7.62 8.09
N VAL A 28 2.50 -7.88 6.84
CA VAL A 28 1.69 -6.93 6.04
C VAL A 28 0.37 -7.57 5.66
N GLU A 29 -0.72 -6.90 6.03
CA GLU A 29 -2.08 -7.23 5.63
C GLU A 29 -2.63 -6.14 4.71
N ARG A 30 -3.47 -6.54 3.75
CA ARG A 30 -4.06 -5.62 2.77
C ARG A 30 -5.57 -5.80 2.66
N MET A 31 -6.26 -4.68 2.51
CA MET A 31 -7.65 -4.59 2.07
C MET A 31 -7.65 -3.94 0.68
N MET A 32 -7.79 -4.76 -0.35
CA MET A 32 -7.79 -4.35 -1.77
C MET A 32 -9.10 -3.63 -2.16
N LEU A 33 -9.02 -2.40 -2.65
CA LEU A 33 -10.17 -1.59 -3.06
C LEU A 33 -10.46 -1.73 -4.56
N ASP A 34 -9.41 -1.67 -5.39
CA ASP A 34 -9.45 -2.05 -6.81
C ASP A 34 -8.20 -2.84 -7.19
N ARG A 35 -8.29 -3.67 -8.24
CA ARG A 35 -7.16 -4.45 -8.75
C ARG A 35 -7.34 -4.90 -10.19
N ILE A 36 -6.30 -4.71 -11.01
CA ILE A 36 -6.09 -5.40 -12.29
C ILE A 36 -4.69 -6.02 -12.30
N GLY A 37 -4.64 -7.35 -12.24
CA GLY A 37 -3.38 -8.11 -12.19
C GLY A 37 -3.33 -9.04 -10.98
N ASP A 38 -2.31 -9.89 -10.94
CA ASP A 38 -1.98 -10.70 -9.75
C ASP A 38 -1.00 -9.90 -8.91
N GLU A 39 0.22 -10.37 -8.62
CA GLU A 39 1.13 -9.64 -7.71
C GLU A 39 1.65 -8.32 -8.30
N VAL A 40 1.99 -8.33 -9.60
CA VAL A 40 2.18 -7.10 -10.37
C VAL A 40 0.81 -6.64 -10.86
N ALA A 41 0.34 -5.49 -10.36
CA ALA A 41 -0.99 -5.00 -10.64
C ALA A 41 -1.08 -3.48 -10.58
N ARG A 42 -2.02 -2.92 -11.34
CA ARG A 42 -2.64 -1.65 -10.95
C ARG A 42 -3.53 -1.96 -9.75
N ALA A 43 -3.29 -1.32 -8.61
CA ALA A 43 -4.05 -1.56 -7.41
C ALA A 43 -4.23 -0.29 -6.58
N THR A 44 -5.37 -0.21 -5.92
CA THR A 44 -5.60 0.68 -4.77
C THR A 44 -5.94 -0.20 -3.58
N SER A 45 -5.29 0.00 -2.44
CA SER A 45 -5.46 -0.84 -1.25
C SER A 45 -5.25 -0.03 0.02
N LEU A 46 -5.94 -0.41 1.09
CA LEU A 46 -5.50 -0.07 2.44
C LEU A 46 -4.50 -1.14 2.88
N VAL A 47 -3.39 -0.72 3.47
CA VAL A 47 -2.31 -1.61 3.89
C VAL A 47 -2.03 -1.36 5.37
N ARG A 48 -1.92 -2.45 6.13
CA ARG A 48 -1.51 -2.43 7.53
C ARG A 48 -0.19 -3.15 7.66
N TYR A 49 0.78 -2.45 8.22
CA TYR A 49 2.07 -3.00 8.56
C TYR A 49 2.12 -3.29 10.06
N ALA A 50 2.69 -4.43 10.43
CA ALA A 50 2.95 -4.74 11.82
C ALA A 50 3.95 -3.73 12.41
N PRO A 51 3.80 -3.33 13.68
CA PRO A 51 4.75 -2.43 14.35
C PRO A 51 6.19 -2.96 14.30
N ASN A 52 7.18 -2.07 14.24
CA ASN A 52 8.61 -2.39 14.24
C ASN A 52 9.03 -3.29 13.06
N SER A 53 8.36 -3.16 11.92
CA SER A 53 8.70 -3.90 10.71
C SER A 53 9.70 -3.14 9.84
N GLN A 54 10.60 -3.89 9.21
CA GLN A 54 11.52 -3.39 8.19
C GLN A 54 11.44 -4.29 6.97
N PHE A 55 11.49 -3.68 5.79
CA PHE A 55 11.35 -4.37 4.51
C PHE A 55 12.61 -4.21 3.67
N SER A 56 12.91 -5.20 2.83
CA SER A 56 14.03 -5.09 1.89
C SER A 56 13.78 -3.98 0.87
N HIS A 57 14.87 -3.42 0.35
CA HIS A 57 14.80 -2.45 -0.75
C HIS A 57 13.99 -3.02 -1.92
N HIS A 58 13.06 -2.23 -2.45
CA HIS A 58 12.27 -2.60 -3.62
C HIS A 58 12.08 -1.41 -4.57
N THR A 59 11.70 -1.69 -5.81
CA THR A 59 11.56 -0.70 -6.89
C THR A 59 10.09 -0.49 -7.27
N HIS A 60 9.76 0.73 -7.69
CA HIS A 60 8.44 1.12 -8.14
C HIS A 60 8.37 1.11 -9.67
N ASP A 61 8.28 -0.07 -10.28
CA ASP A 61 8.23 -0.20 -11.75
C ASP A 61 6.97 0.46 -12.37
N GLY A 62 5.89 0.58 -11.59
CA GLY A 62 4.65 1.26 -11.95
C GLY A 62 4.40 2.58 -11.20
N GLY A 63 5.33 3.01 -10.36
CA GLY A 63 5.13 4.08 -9.38
C GLY A 63 4.34 3.63 -8.15
N GLU A 64 4.36 4.45 -7.10
CA GLU A 64 3.63 4.23 -5.85
C GLU A 64 3.13 5.57 -5.28
N GLU A 65 1.90 5.59 -4.77
CA GLU A 65 1.38 6.70 -3.97
C GLU A 65 0.88 6.15 -2.64
N ILE A 66 1.25 6.84 -1.54
CA ILE A 66 0.90 6.46 -0.18
C ILE A 66 0.24 7.65 0.52
N LEU A 67 -0.86 7.40 1.22
CA LEU A 67 -1.38 8.29 2.24
C LEU A 67 -1.30 7.57 3.59
N VAL A 68 -0.50 8.10 4.51
CA VAL A 68 -0.37 7.52 5.85
C VAL A 68 -1.63 7.84 6.65
N LEU A 69 -2.43 6.82 6.96
CA LEU A 69 -3.69 7.00 7.71
C LEU A 69 -3.48 7.00 9.23
N GLU A 70 -2.56 6.18 9.71
CA GLU A 70 -2.27 6.00 11.13
C GLU A 70 -0.80 5.58 11.31
N GLY A 71 -0.21 5.94 12.45
CA GLY A 71 1.18 5.60 12.77
C GLY A 71 2.21 6.47 12.02
N VAL A 72 3.40 5.90 11.83
CA VAL A 72 4.53 6.53 11.14
C VAL A 72 5.09 5.54 10.13
N PHE A 73 5.06 5.92 8.85
CA PHE A 73 5.81 5.28 7.79
C PHE A 73 7.19 5.94 7.71
N ALA A 74 8.24 5.20 7.39
CA ALA A 74 9.57 5.77 7.23
C ALA A 74 10.36 5.02 6.15
N ASP A 75 11.36 5.69 5.60
CA ASP A 75 12.36 5.13 4.70
C ASP A 75 13.69 5.91 4.86
N GLU A 76 14.65 5.69 3.97
CA GLU A 76 15.93 6.40 3.98
C GLU A 76 15.83 7.93 3.77
N HIS A 77 14.67 8.42 3.31
CA HIS A 77 14.46 9.83 3.02
C HIS A 77 13.75 10.58 4.16
N GLY A 78 13.06 9.87 5.07
CA GLY A 78 12.45 10.52 6.21
C GLY A 78 11.43 9.68 6.96
N ARG A 79 10.70 10.37 7.83
CA ARG A 79 9.61 9.85 8.65
C ARG A 79 8.35 10.61 8.31
N TYR A 80 7.27 9.87 8.09
CA TYR A 80 6.02 10.34 7.54
C TYR A 80 4.88 9.93 8.47
N SER A 81 4.44 10.85 9.32
CA SER A 81 3.34 10.63 10.26
C SER A 81 1.98 10.64 9.53
N ALA A 82 0.93 10.21 10.25
CA ALA A 82 -0.45 10.27 9.77
C ALA A 82 -0.80 11.64 9.13
N GLY A 83 -1.40 11.59 7.95
CA GLY A 83 -1.69 12.75 7.10
C GLY A 83 -0.61 13.04 6.04
N SER A 84 0.55 12.38 6.10
CA SER A 84 1.58 12.51 5.07
C SER A 84 1.15 11.83 3.77
N TYR A 85 1.28 12.56 2.65
CA TYR A 85 1.14 12.03 1.30
C TYR A 85 2.51 11.89 0.66
N LEU A 86 2.79 10.71 0.10
CA LEU A 86 4.00 10.40 -0.64
C LEU A 86 3.63 10.02 -2.07
N ARG A 87 4.49 10.41 -3.00
CA ARG A 87 4.42 9.99 -4.40
C ARG A 87 5.81 9.61 -4.85
N ASN A 88 5.99 8.32 -5.11
CA ASN A 88 7.22 7.70 -5.56
C ASN A 88 7.09 7.40 -7.07
N PRO A 89 7.75 8.17 -7.96
CA PRO A 89 7.63 7.98 -9.41
C PRO A 89 8.17 6.62 -9.90
N ILE A 90 7.81 6.28 -11.15
CA ILE A 90 8.35 5.10 -11.84
C ILE A 90 9.88 5.10 -11.80
N GLY A 91 10.46 3.97 -11.42
CA GLY A 91 11.92 3.76 -11.39
C GLY A 91 12.61 4.21 -10.10
N THR A 92 11.87 4.77 -9.15
CA THR A 92 12.37 4.98 -7.77
C THR A 92 12.38 3.67 -6.98
N GLY A 93 13.05 3.65 -5.84
CA GLY A 93 13.02 2.54 -4.89
C GLY A 93 13.40 3.02 -3.50
N HIS A 94 13.01 2.26 -2.47
CA HIS A 94 13.29 2.60 -1.08
C HIS A 94 13.25 1.37 -0.14
N THR A 95 13.62 1.58 1.12
CA THR A 95 13.64 0.56 2.19
C THR A 95 12.67 0.94 3.32
N PRO A 96 11.40 0.48 3.28
CA PRO A 96 10.39 0.87 4.27
C PRO A 96 10.67 0.38 5.69
N GLN A 97 10.29 1.22 6.66
CA GLN A 97 10.39 1.00 8.10
C GLN A 97 9.14 1.53 8.82
N ILE A 98 8.69 0.84 9.86
CA ILE A 98 7.42 1.12 10.55
C ILE A 98 7.63 1.16 12.07
N GLY A 99 7.11 2.19 12.73
CA GLY A 99 6.90 2.17 14.18
C GLY A 99 8.02 2.75 15.06
N GLU A 100 9.01 3.41 14.48
CA GLU A 100 9.94 4.26 15.24
C GLU A 100 9.43 5.71 15.38
#